data_AF-A0A661CB43-F1
#
_entry.id   AF-A0A661CB43-F1
#
_cell.length_a   1.000
_cell.length_b   1.000
_cell.length_c   1.000
_cell.angle_alpha   90.00
_cell.angle_beta   90.00
_cell.angle_gamma   90.00
#
_symmetry.space_group_name_H-M   'P 1'
#
loop_
_entity.id
_entity.type
_entity.pdbx_description
1 polymer ?
#
loop_
_entity_poly.entity_id
_entity_poly.type
_entity_poly.pdbx_seq_one_letter_code
_entity_poly.pdbx_strand_id
1 'polypeptide(L)'
;QWEQIGCKIGCPIDSDNDKVPDYRDDCLNKSLVEIRIGVDDRGCPIDTDKDDIPDYEDVCADNSQQEIESGVYQQGEQIGCPIDSDNDKVPDYRDKCPKNQPEEIEKGISPQGCPIDTDKDKVPDYKDVCPKNSWEELSKKIYQQGAQIGCPVDNDHDRVPDYKDVCLKNSPDEISKGVYQQGIFLGCPVDSDRDGVPDYRDDCLNDSPVEIGKGVNSRGCPRDTDEDGVSDYKDVCFKNRPNEISKGVHQQGLRLGCPMDKDNDGVPDYRDSCPNNRRFEIRKGVDSRGCPIV
;
A
#
# COMPACT_ATOMS: atom_id res chain seq x y z
N GLN A 1 44.39 66.00 -28.25
CA GLN A 1 45.87 65.97 -28.32
C GLN A 1 46.36 65.20 -27.10
N TRP A 2 46.55 63.89 -27.26
CA TRP A 2 47.47 63.09 -26.46
C TRP A 2 48.29 62.32 -27.48
N GLU A 3 49.59 62.61 -27.47
CA GLU A 3 50.56 62.24 -28.48
C GLU A 3 50.77 60.73 -28.50
N GLN A 4 50.69 60.16 -29.70
CA GLN A 4 51.32 58.90 -30.05
C GLN A 4 52.84 59.17 -30.07
N ILE A 5 53.45 59.17 -28.88
CA ILE A 5 54.90 59.32 -28.74
C ILE A 5 55.55 58.02 -29.23
N GLY A 6 56.01 58.06 -30.47
CA GLY A 6 57.24 57.42 -30.94
C GLY A 6 57.24 55.90 -31.05
N CYS A 7 57.16 55.42 -32.29
CA CYS A 7 58.21 54.50 -32.70
C CYS A 7 58.84 54.87 -34.04
N LYS A 8 60.17 55.01 -34.00
CA LYS A 8 61.04 55.10 -35.17
C LYS A 8 61.25 53.69 -35.76
N ILE A 9 61.68 53.63 -37.02
CA ILE A 9 62.10 52.43 -37.76
C ILE A 9 62.73 51.39 -36.81
N GLY A 10 62.09 50.22 -36.67
CA GLY A 10 62.57 49.09 -35.85
C GLY A 10 61.65 48.61 -34.72
N CYS A 11 60.45 49.17 -34.52
CA CYS A 11 59.50 48.55 -33.59
C CYS A 11 58.95 47.23 -34.12
N PRO A 12 58.63 46.29 -33.22
CA PRO A 12 57.75 45.19 -33.54
C PRO A 12 56.44 45.66 -34.16
N ILE A 13 55.98 44.94 -35.17
CA ILE A 13 54.66 45.16 -35.79
C ILE A 13 53.59 44.69 -34.81
N ASP A 14 52.50 45.45 -34.74
CA ASP A 14 51.27 45.13 -34.02
C ASP A 14 50.14 45.39 -35.04
N SER A 15 49.68 44.31 -35.66
CA SER A 15 48.86 44.34 -36.87
C SER A 15 47.41 44.74 -36.58
N ASP A 16 46.87 44.42 -35.41
CA ASP A 16 45.49 44.73 -35.01
C ASP A 16 45.38 45.80 -33.92
N ASN A 17 46.51 46.28 -33.38
CA ASN A 17 46.62 47.34 -32.38
C ASN A 17 46.02 46.98 -31.02
N ASP A 18 46.12 45.71 -30.64
CA ASP A 18 45.71 45.22 -29.33
C ASP A 18 46.75 45.49 -28.21
N LYS A 19 47.91 46.07 -28.60
CA LYS A 19 49.10 46.39 -27.78
C LYS A 19 50.02 45.19 -27.51
N VAL A 20 49.79 44.06 -28.16
CA VAL A 20 50.64 42.88 -28.17
C VAL A 20 51.30 42.77 -29.54
N PRO A 21 52.65 42.87 -29.63
CA PRO A 21 53.31 42.72 -30.91
C PRO A 21 53.10 41.36 -31.58
N ASP A 22 53.00 41.33 -32.91
CA ASP A 22 52.71 40.15 -33.75
C ASP A 22 53.55 38.89 -33.44
N TYR A 23 54.79 39.05 -32.95
CA TYR A 23 55.68 37.92 -32.62
C TYR A 23 55.41 37.29 -31.24
N ARG A 24 54.51 37.89 -30.45
CA ARG A 24 54.02 37.43 -29.14
C ARG A 24 52.49 37.32 -29.10
N ASP A 25 51.83 37.75 -30.16
CA ASP A 25 50.38 37.69 -30.31
C ASP A 25 50.00 36.33 -30.93
N ASP A 26 49.34 35.51 -30.12
CA ASP A 26 48.82 34.20 -30.52
C ASP A 26 47.52 34.33 -31.35
N CYS A 27 46.96 35.55 -31.42
CA CYS A 27 45.61 35.86 -31.82
C CYS A 27 45.49 36.97 -32.88
N LEU A 28 46.46 37.03 -33.80
CA LEU A 28 46.53 38.00 -34.90
C LEU A 28 45.19 38.31 -35.57
N ASN A 29 44.84 39.60 -35.65
CA ASN A 29 43.67 40.18 -36.34
C ASN A 29 42.36 40.21 -35.54
N LYS A 30 42.40 40.58 -34.26
CA LYS A 30 41.20 40.84 -33.45
C LYS A 30 40.44 42.07 -33.92
N SER A 31 39.12 42.02 -33.74
CA SER A 31 38.25 43.16 -33.99
C SER A 31 38.45 44.26 -32.95
N LEU A 32 38.13 45.50 -33.32
CA LEU A 32 38.15 46.62 -32.38
C LEU A 32 37.23 46.42 -31.17
N VAL A 33 36.25 45.52 -31.25
CA VAL A 33 35.34 45.20 -30.14
C VAL A 33 36.05 44.29 -29.14
N GLU A 34 36.65 43.19 -29.61
CA GLU A 34 37.44 42.26 -28.77
C GLU A 34 38.55 43.02 -28.03
N ILE A 35 39.31 43.86 -28.74
CA ILE A 35 40.39 44.67 -28.16
C ILE A 35 39.88 45.65 -27.08
N ARG A 36 38.67 46.19 -27.24
CA ARG A 36 38.06 47.09 -26.25
C ARG A 36 37.57 46.37 -25.01
N ILE A 37 37.11 45.13 -25.16
CA ILE A 37 36.66 44.31 -24.03
C ILE A 37 37.87 43.88 -23.20
N GLY A 38 38.98 43.54 -23.86
CA GLY A 38 40.26 43.26 -23.25
C GLY A 38 40.85 41.94 -23.77
N VAL A 39 42.17 41.93 -23.93
CA VAL A 39 42.95 40.76 -24.33
C VAL A 39 43.97 40.42 -23.23
N ASP A 40 44.39 39.16 -23.19
CA ASP A 40 45.45 38.65 -22.33
C ASP A 40 46.85 39.10 -22.81
N ASP A 41 47.88 38.67 -22.09
CA ASP A 41 49.29 38.95 -22.36
C ASP A 41 49.77 38.49 -23.75
N ARG A 42 48.98 37.66 -24.43
CA ARG A 42 49.25 37.02 -25.72
C ARG A 42 48.30 37.50 -26.82
N GLY A 43 47.55 38.58 -26.58
CA GLY A 43 46.68 39.21 -27.58
C GLY A 43 45.36 38.47 -27.81
N CYS A 44 45.08 37.44 -27.02
CA CYS A 44 43.85 36.67 -27.13
C CYS A 44 42.77 37.21 -26.20
N PRO A 45 41.48 37.13 -26.59
CA PRO A 45 40.38 37.38 -25.67
C PRO A 45 40.55 36.59 -24.38
N ILE A 46 40.20 37.22 -23.26
CA ILE A 46 40.28 36.57 -21.95
C ILE A 46 39.26 35.43 -21.91
N ASP A 47 39.75 34.27 -21.51
CA ASP A 47 39.01 33.03 -21.28
C ASP A 47 39.47 32.50 -19.91
N THR A 48 38.67 32.79 -18.90
CA THR A 48 39.01 32.64 -17.49
C THR A 48 39.03 31.17 -17.07
N ASP A 49 38.06 30.39 -17.52
CA ASP A 49 37.90 28.99 -17.14
C ASP A 49 38.50 28.00 -18.16
N LYS A 50 38.86 28.47 -19.37
CA LYS A 50 39.54 27.75 -20.45
C LYS A 50 38.66 26.70 -21.11
N ASP A 51 37.40 27.05 -21.34
CA ASP A 51 36.44 26.22 -22.06
C ASP A 51 36.41 26.47 -23.58
N ASP A 52 37.37 27.27 -24.08
CA ASP A 52 37.52 27.75 -25.46
C ASP A 52 36.46 28.79 -25.88
N ILE A 53 35.71 29.37 -24.93
CA ILE A 53 34.72 30.42 -25.13
C ILE A 53 35.20 31.69 -24.39
N PRO A 54 35.39 32.81 -25.11
CA PRO A 54 35.81 34.05 -24.45
C PRO A 54 34.80 34.55 -23.41
N ASP A 55 35.28 35.11 -22.29
CA ASP A 55 34.49 35.61 -21.15
C ASP A 55 33.35 36.57 -21.53
N TYR A 56 33.47 37.27 -22.67
CA TYR A 56 32.49 38.23 -23.13
C TYR A 56 31.32 37.62 -23.91
N GLU A 57 31.49 36.39 -24.39
CA GLU A 57 30.45 35.56 -24.99
C GLU A 57 29.96 34.49 -24.00
N ASP A 58 30.80 34.06 -23.06
CA ASP A 58 30.50 33.04 -22.07
C ASP A 58 29.54 33.52 -20.97
N VAL A 59 28.43 32.80 -20.80
CA VAL A 59 27.43 33.05 -19.76
C VAL A 59 27.89 32.55 -18.37
N CYS A 60 28.80 31.58 -18.34
CA CYS A 60 29.33 30.88 -17.19
C CYS A 60 30.87 30.87 -17.16
N ALA A 61 31.53 32.01 -17.39
CA ALA A 61 32.99 32.19 -17.52
C ALA A 61 33.90 31.78 -16.34
N ASP A 62 33.35 31.15 -15.29
CA ASP A 62 34.10 30.71 -14.11
C ASP A 62 33.87 29.23 -13.75
N ASN A 63 33.59 28.38 -14.75
CA ASN A 63 33.40 26.96 -14.52
C ASN A 63 34.64 26.29 -13.89
N SER A 64 34.39 25.22 -13.15
CA SER A 64 35.47 24.32 -12.75
C SER A 64 35.93 23.45 -13.92
N GLN A 65 37.18 22.98 -13.86
CA GLN A 65 37.71 22.04 -14.86
C GLN A 65 36.81 20.80 -15.04
N GLN A 66 36.18 20.32 -13.96
CA GLN A 66 35.27 19.18 -14.02
C GLN A 66 33.99 19.48 -14.83
N GLU A 67 33.46 20.70 -14.71
CA GLU A 67 32.29 21.16 -15.48
C GLU A 67 32.61 21.20 -16.96
N ILE A 68 33.76 21.78 -17.32
CA ILE A 68 34.26 21.85 -18.70
C ILE A 68 34.50 20.45 -19.27
N GLU A 69 35.16 19.57 -18.52
CA GLU A 69 35.40 18.17 -18.93
C GLU A 69 34.10 17.39 -19.12
N SER A 70 33.03 17.78 -18.42
CA SER A 70 31.71 17.16 -18.56
C SER A 70 30.91 17.73 -19.74
N GLY A 71 31.33 18.86 -20.29
CA GLY A 71 30.76 19.51 -21.45
C GLY A 71 29.94 20.75 -21.11
N VAL A 72 30.14 21.79 -21.92
CA VAL A 72 29.42 23.07 -21.88
C VAL A 72 28.74 23.34 -23.23
N TYR A 73 27.68 24.16 -23.23
CA TYR A 73 27.06 24.56 -24.49
C TYR A 73 28.03 25.41 -25.33
N GLN A 74 28.18 25.06 -26.60
CA GLN A 74 29.08 25.76 -27.52
C GLN A 74 28.39 26.93 -28.26
N GLN A 75 27.08 27.11 -28.08
CA GLN A 75 26.28 28.15 -28.73
C GLN A 75 24.93 28.31 -28.03
N GLY A 76 24.26 29.43 -28.28
CA GLY A 76 22.90 29.71 -27.78
C GLY A 76 22.90 30.57 -26.51
N GLU A 77 21.74 30.62 -25.85
CA GLU A 77 21.54 31.49 -24.66
C GLU A 77 22.28 31.00 -23.40
N GLN A 78 22.78 29.77 -23.42
CA GLN A 78 23.52 29.15 -22.31
C GLN A 78 24.96 28.83 -22.69
N ILE A 79 25.51 29.46 -23.74
CA ILE A 79 26.89 29.25 -24.19
C ILE A 79 27.88 29.37 -23.01
N GLY A 80 28.77 28.39 -22.89
CA GLY A 80 29.74 28.19 -21.81
C GLY A 80 29.17 27.65 -20.48
N CYS A 81 27.85 27.55 -20.33
CA CYS A 81 27.29 26.87 -19.16
C CYS A 81 27.29 25.33 -19.30
N PRO A 82 27.36 24.58 -18.18
CA PRO A 82 27.27 23.13 -18.18
C PRO A 82 25.98 22.63 -18.83
N ILE A 83 26.08 21.52 -19.58
CA ILE A 83 24.93 20.95 -20.31
C ILE A 83 23.86 20.43 -19.33
N ASP A 84 22.61 20.82 -19.58
CA ASP A 84 21.38 20.38 -18.91
C ASP A 84 20.38 19.94 -20.00
N SER A 85 20.36 18.63 -20.28
CA SER A 85 19.67 18.06 -21.43
C SER A 85 18.14 18.13 -21.34
N ASP A 86 17.58 18.08 -20.13
CA ASP A 86 16.13 18.12 -19.90
C ASP A 86 15.62 19.45 -19.32
N ASN A 87 16.53 20.39 -19.04
CA ASN A 87 16.26 21.72 -18.52
C ASN A 87 15.62 21.70 -17.13
N ASP A 88 15.97 20.73 -16.31
CA ASP A 88 15.47 20.59 -14.94
C ASP A 88 16.27 21.43 -13.92
N LYS A 89 17.32 22.13 -14.38
CA LYS A 89 18.28 22.96 -13.62
C LYS A 89 19.34 22.17 -12.87
N VAL A 90 19.44 20.87 -13.11
CA VAL A 90 20.51 20.01 -12.63
C VAL A 90 21.36 19.63 -13.84
N PRO A 91 22.59 20.14 -13.96
CA PRO A 91 23.46 19.77 -15.07
C PRO A 91 23.66 18.25 -15.19
N ASP A 92 23.73 17.74 -16.42
CA ASP A 92 23.77 16.30 -16.75
C ASP A 92 24.81 15.51 -15.95
N TYR A 93 25.95 16.13 -15.64
CA TYR A 93 27.05 15.50 -14.92
C TYR A 93 26.77 15.30 -13.41
N ARG A 94 25.77 15.99 -12.86
CA ARG A 94 25.25 15.83 -11.49
C ARG A 94 23.86 15.19 -11.47
N ASP A 95 23.18 15.18 -12.61
CA ASP A 95 21.86 14.63 -12.73
C ASP A 95 21.89 13.10 -12.83
N LYS A 96 21.07 12.46 -12.00
CA LYS A 96 20.84 11.01 -12.06
C LYS A 96 19.78 10.63 -13.09
N CYS A 97 19.01 11.59 -13.58
CA CYS A 97 17.90 11.45 -14.50
C CYS A 97 17.90 12.54 -15.61
N PRO A 98 18.98 12.68 -16.43
CA PRO A 98 19.20 13.80 -17.38
C PRO A 98 18.27 13.87 -18.59
N LYS A 99 17.14 13.16 -18.55
CA LYS A 99 16.20 12.98 -19.67
C LYS A 99 14.76 12.92 -19.18
N ASN A 100 14.45 13.62 -18.10
CA ASN A 100 13.09 13.77 -17.63
C ASN A 100 12.21 14.38 -18.72
N GLN A 101 10.93 14.02 -18.71
CA GLN A 101 9.94 14.71 -19.55
C GLN A 101 9.53 16.04 -18.89
N PRO A 102 9.11 17.05 -19.68
CA PRO A 102 8.63 18.32 -19.12
C PRO A 102 7.51 18.17 -18.09
N GLU A 103 6.62 17.19 -18.29
CA GLU A 103 5.55 16.86 -17.35
C GLU A 103 6.10 16.35 -16.02
N GLU A 104 7.21 15.61 -16.01
CA GLU A 104 7.83 15.07 -14.79
C GLU A 104 8.50 16.19 -13.99
N ILE A 105 9.20 17.09 -14.69
CA ILE A 105 9.81 18.28 -14.10
C ILE A 105 8.74 19.18 -13.45
N GLU A 106 7.59 19.36 -14.11
CA GLU A 106 6.46 20.12 -13.57
C GLU A 106 5.90 19.50 -12.27
N LYS A 107 5.93 18.16 -12.15
CA LYS A 107 5.51 17.46 -10.92
C LYS A 107 6.53 17.54 -9.79
N GLY A 108 7.76 17.90 -10.11
CA GLY A 108 8.82 18.13 -9.15
C GLY A 108 9.91 17.07 -9.18
N ILE A 109 11.15 17.56 -9.15
CA ILE A 109 12.38 16.78 -9.13
C ILE A 109 13.13 16.97 -7.80
N SER A 110 13.93 15.99 -7.44
CA SER A 110 14.87 16.03 -6.33
C SER A 110 16.09 16.90 -6.68
N PRO A 111 16.93 17.27 -5.70
CA PRO A 111 18.21 17.95 -5.98
C PRO A 111 19.23 17.12 -6.79
N GLN A 112 18.90 15.87 -7.12
CA GLN A 112 19.69 15.00 -8.00
C GLN A 112 19.04 14.85 -9.39
N GLY A 113 18.07 15.71 -9.72
CA GLY A 113 17.33 15.78 -10.99
C GLY A 113 16.30 14.67 -11.22
N CYS A 114 16.28 13.60 -10.41
CA CYS A 114 15.23 12.58 -10.55
C CYS A 114 13.87 13.01 -9.99
N PRO A 115 12.74 12.52 -10.55
CA PRO A 115 11.42 12.73 -9.99
C PRO A 115 11.35 12.31 -8.52
N ILE A 116 10.58 13.05 -7.72
CA ILE A 116 10.48 12.80 -6.28
C ILE A 116 9.79 11.44 -6.05
N ASP A 117 10.44 10.61 -5.23
CA ASP A 117 9.98 9.31 -4.75
C ASP A 117 10.25 9.29 -3.23
N THR A 118 9.21 9.61 -2.45
CA THR A 118 9.29 9.91 -1.03
C THR A 118 9.59 8.66 -0.20
N ASP A 119 8.93 7.55 -0.51
CA ASP A 119 9.09 6.29 0.23
C ASP A 119 10.10 5.33 -0.42
N LYS A 120 10.59 5.64 -1.62
CA LYS A 120 11.65 4.93 -2.34
C LYS A 120 11.21 3.57 -2.86
N ASP A 121 9.94 3.46 -3.23
CA ASP A 121 9.33 2.25 -3.77
C ASP A 121 9.55 2.07 -5.29
N LYS A 122 10.22 3.06 -5.92
CA LYS A 122 10.52 3.21 -7.36
C LYS A 122 9.35 3.70 -8.21
N VAL A 123 8.25 4.11 -7.58
CA VAL A 123 7.13 4.79 -8.19
C VAL A 123 7.23 6.26 -7.77
N PRO A 124 7.43 7.19 -8.72
CA PRO A 124 7.44 8.60 -8.36
C PRO A 124 6.12 9.04 -7.73
N ASP A 125 6.18 9.96 -6.76
CA ASP A 125 5.05 10.43 -5.96
C ASP A 125 3.84 10.87 -6.80
N TYR A 126 4.09 11.42 -7.99
CA TYR A 126 3.03 11.90 -8.89
C TYR A 126 2.26 10.78 -9.61
N LYS A 127 2.78 9.55 -9.59
CA LYS A 127 2.16 8.32 -10.10
C LYS A 127 1.76 7.36 -8.99
N ASP A 128 2.34 7.51 -7.80
CA ASP A 128 2.11 6.63 -6.67
C ASP A 128 0.78 6.92 -5.97
N VAL A 129 -0.01 5.87 -5.75
CA VAL A 129 -1.27 5.93 -5.00
C VAL A 129 -1.01 5.95 -3.49
N CYS A 130 0.13 5.41 -3.04
CA CYS A 130 0.57 5.30 -1.66
C CYS A 130 2.00 5.86 -1.44
N PRO A 131 2.28 7.16 -1.73
CA PRO A 131 3.63 7.76 -1.77
C PRO A 131 4.39 7.85 -0.43
N LYS A 132 3.87 7.24 0.64
CA LYS A 132 4.37 7.38 2.01
C LYS A 132 4.33 6.06 2.76
N ASN A 133 4.54 4.95 2.06
CA ASN A 133 4.63 3.65 2.71
C ASN A 133 5.73 3.66 3.77
N SER A 134 5.49 2.92 4.85
CA SER A 134 6.52 2.60 5.83
C SER A 134 7.51 1.59 5.25
N TRP A 135 8.72 1.54 5.84
CA TRP A 135 9.71 0.51 5.48
C TRP A 135 9.18 -0.93 5.69
N GLU A 136 8.28 -1.13 6.66
CA GLU A 136 7.63 -2.42 6.87
C GLU A 136 6.72 -2.79 5.69
N GLU A 137 5.93 -1.84 5.20
CA GLU A 137 5.07 -2.02 4.01
C GLU A 137 5.88 -2.31 2.76
N LEU A 138 6.95 -1.56 2.54
CA LEU A 138 7.87 -1.76 1.41
C LEU A 138 8.64 -3.08 1.48
N SER A 139 8.82 -3.65 2.68
CA SER A 139 9.38 -5.00 2.83
C SER A 139 8.43 -6.10 2.38
N LYS A 140 7.15 -5.77 2.18
CA LYS A 140 6.13 -6.66 1.62
C LYS A 140 6.07 -6.49 0.10
N LYS A 141 5.03 -7.06 -0.49
CA LYS A 141 4.76 -6.91 -1.92
C LYS A 141 3.89 -5.68 -2.13
N ILE A 142 4.29 -4.83 -3.06
CA ILE A 142 3.52 -3.68 -3.54
C ILE A 142 3.18 -3.85 -5.02
N TYR A 143 2.17 -3.13 -5.50
CA TYR A 143 1.88 -3.06 -6.94
C TYR A 143 2.90 -2.19 -7.65
N GLN A 144 3.45 -2.69 -8.75
CA GLN A 144 4.41 -1.93 -9.58
C GLN A 144 3.74 -1.29 -10.81
N GLN A 145 2.44 -1.54 -10.99
CA GLN A 145 1.64 -1.03 -12.10
C GLN A 145 0.14 -1.14 -11.78
N GLY A 146 -0.68 -0.45 -12.56
CA GLY A 146 -2.14 -0.50 -12.45
C GLY A 146 -2.71 0.55 -11.50
N ALA A 147 -3.99 0.41 -11.16
CA ALA A 147 -4.75 1.42 -10.42
C ALA A 147 -4.34 1.57 -8.94
N GLN A 148 -3.54 0.65 -8.42
CA GLN A 148 -3.03 0.64 -7.04
C GLN A 148 -1.50 0.72 -7.01
N ILE A 149 -0.86 1.18 -8.10
CA ILE A 149 0.60 1.31 -8.19
C ILE A 149 1.17 2.04 -6.95
N GLY A 150 2.21 1.44 -6.37
CA GLY A 150 2.91 1.83 -5.14
C GLY A 150 2.20 1.45 -3.83
N CYS A 151 0.95 0.97 -3.86
CA CYS A 151 0.31 0.46 -2.67
C CYS A 151 0.68 -1.01 -2.36
N PRO A 152 0.64 -1.44 -1.08
CA PRO A 152 0.70 -2.85 -0.70
C PRO A 152 -0.36 -3.68 -1.42
N VAL A 153 0.01 -4.92 -1.77
CA VAL A 153 -0.90 -5.84 -2.47
C VAL A 153 -2.10 -6.20 -1.58
N ASP A 154 -3.29 -6.14 -2.18
CA ASP A 154 -4.60 -6.47 -1.62
C ASP A 154 -5.35 -7.25 -2.71
N ASN A 155 -5.29 -8.59 -2.67
CA ASN A 155 -5.74 -9.44 -3.77
C ASN A 155 -7.26 -9.54 -3.91
N ASP A 156 -7.99 -9.48 -2.81
CA ASP A 156 -9.46 -9.56 -2.83
C ASP A 156 -10.12 -8.18 -2.86
N HIS A 157 -9.34 -7.11 -2.69
CA HIS A 157 -9.74 -5.72 -2.78
C HIS A 157 -10.71 -5.30 -1.67
N ASP A 158 -10.54 -5.88 -0.47
CA ASP A 158 -11.32 -5.57 0.72
C ASP A 158 -10.80 -4.34 1.50
N ARG A 159 -9.71 -3.73 0.99
CA ARG A 159 -8.95 -2.58 1.53
C ARG A 159 -8.03 -2.93 2.69
N VAL A 160 -7.86 -4.20 2.98
CA VAL A 160 -6.88 -4.72 3.91
C VAL A 160 -5.75 -5.35 3.09
N PRO A 161 -4.52 -4.83 3.20
CA PRO A 161 -3.40 -5.46 2.53
C PRO A 161 -3.20 -6.93 2.94
N ASP A 162 -2.83 -7.79 1.99
CA ASP A 162 -2.63 -9.24 2.16
C ASP A 162 -1.77 -9.59 3.39
N TYR A 163 -0.78 -8.76 3.71
CA TYR A 163 0.15 -9.02 4.81
C TYR A 163 -0.46 -8.81 6.21
N LYS A 164 -1.66 -8.21 6.27
CA LYS A 164 -2.47 -7.96 7.48
C LYS A 164 -3.81 -8.70 7.44
N ASP A 165 -4.26 -9.08 6.26
CA ASP A 165 -5.55 -9.71 6.04
C ASP A 165 -5.58 -11.18 6.49
N VAL A 166 -6.59 -11.52 7.28
CA VAL A 166 -6.86 -12.87 7.78
C VAL A 166 -7.65 -13.69 6.74
N CYS A 167 -8.42 -13.03 5.89
CA CYS A 167 -9.36 -13.62 4.95
C CYS A 167 -9.05 -13.23 3.49
N LEU A 168 -7.86 -13.60 3.02
CA LEU A 168 -7.22 -13.30 1.71
C LEU A 168 -8.02 -13.51 0.40
N LYS A 169 -9.25 -14.02 0.46
CA LYS A 169 -10.02 -14.50 -0.70
C LYS A 169 -11.51 -14.24 -0.55
N ASN A 170 -11.90 -13.09 -0.04
CA ASN A 170 -13.30 -12.71 -0.10
C ASN A 170 -13.75 -12.53 -1.55
N SER A 171 -15.01 -12.86 -1.81
CA SER A 171 -15.66 -12.48 -3.07
C SER A 171 -16.09 -11.00 -3.02
N PRO A 172 -16.23 -10.34 -4.17
CA PRO A 172 -16.77 -8.98 -4.21
C PRO A 172 -18.16 -8.85 -3.58
N ASP A 173 -18.98 -9.90 -3.63
CA ASP A 173 -20.29 -9.92 -2.96
C ASP A 173 -20.13 -9.92 -1.44
N GLU A 174 -19.24 -10.76 -0.89
CA GLU A 174 -18.90 -10.77 0.55
C GLU A 174 -18.40 -9.42 1.04
N ILE A 175 -17.44 -8.83 0.33
CA ILE A 175 -16.88 -7.51 0.66
C ILE A 175 -17.98 -6.45 0.66
N SER A 176 -18.94 -6.53 -0.28
CA SER A 176 -20.07 -5.61 -0.34
C SER A 176 -21.01 -5.69 0.88
N LYS A 177 -20.99 -6.81 1.63
CA LYS A 177 -21.73 -6.97 2.89
C LYS A 177 -20.96 -6.47 4.10
N GLY A 178 -19.67 -6.21 3.95
CA GLY A 178 -18.81 -5.65 4.97
C GLY A 178 -17.83 -6.67 5.54
N VAL A 179 -16.61 -6.20 5.80
CA VAL A 179 -15.53 -6.93 6.46
C VAL A 179 -15.04 -6.14 7.68
N TYR A 180 -14.40 -6.83 8.62
CA TYR A 180 -13.73 -6.19 9.75
C TYR A 180 -12.55 -5.36 9.27
N GLN A 181 -12.52 -4.08 9.62
CA GLN A 181 -11.41 -3.16 9.28
C GLN A 181 -10.37 -3.03 10.39
N GLN A 182 -10.53 -3.80 11.48
CA GLN A 182 -9.62 -3.82 12.63
C GLN A 182 -9.80 -5.09 13.46
N GLY A 183 -8.83 -5.35 14.34
CA GLY A 183 -8.89 -6.47 15.28
C GLY A 183 -8.34 -7.78 14.71
N ILE A 184 -8.62 -8.89 15.39
CA ILE A 184 -8.06 -10.21 15.07
C ILE A 184 -8.72 -10.90 13.87
N PHE A 185 -9.86 -10.36 13.41
CA PHE A 185 -10.60 -10.85 12.24
C PHE A 185 -10.47 -9.89 11.06
N LEU A 186 -9.45 -9.02 11.07
CA LEU A 186 -9.19 -8.01 10.04
C LEU A 186 -9.25 -8.64 8.64
N GLY A 187 -10.11 -8.06 7.79
CA GLY A 187 -10.43 -8.49 6.42
C GLY A 187 -11.43 -9.64 6.29
N CYS A 188 -11.88 -10.24 7.39
CA CYS A 188 -12.94 -11.26 7.34
C CYS A 188 -14.34 -10.64 7.29
N PRO A 189 -15.32 -11.33 6.66
CA PRO A 189 -16.72 -10.92 6.72
C PRO A 189 -17.20 -10.76 8.15
N VAL A 190 -18.07 -9.78 8.38
CA VAL A 190 -18.60 -9.50 9.73
C VAL A 190 -19.43 -10.69 10.22
N ASP A 191 -19.14 -11.12 11.44
CA ASP A 191 -19.79 -12.22 12.18
C ASP A 191 -19.92 -11.75 13.64
N SER A 192 -21.11 -11.25 13.98
CA SER A 192 -21.38 -10.45 15.17
C SER A 192 -21.43 -11.28 16.46
N ASP A 193 -22.00 -12.47 16.42
CA ASP A 193 -22.04 -13.42 17.56
C ASP A 193 -20.91 -14.45 17.53
N ARG A 194 -20.16 -14.52 16.43
CA ARG A 194 -18.95 -15.35 16.27
C ARG A 194 -19.27 -16.84 16.30
N ASP A 195 -20.38 -17.19 15.67
CA ASP A 195 -20.83 -18.57 15.52
C ASP A 195 -20.17 -19.28 14.32
N GLY A 196 -19.43 -18.52 13.48
CA GLY A 196 -18.74 -18.98 12.28
C GLY A 196 -19.56 -18.80 10.99
N VAL A 197 -20.74 -18.19 11.07
CA VAL A 197 -21.61 -17.84 9.95
C VAL A 197 -21.67 -16.31 9.86
N PRO A 198 -21.17 -15.71 8.77
CA PRO A 198 -21.21 -14.26 8.61
C PRO A 198 -22.64 -13.70 8.66
N ASP A 199 -22.81 -12.50 9.20
CA ASP A 199 -24.10 -11.82 9.43
C ASP A 199 -24.99 -11.82 8.19
N TYR A 200 -24.40 -11.67 6.99
CA TYR A 200 -25.17 -11.62 5.75
C TYR A 200 -25.77 -12.98 5.33
N ARG A 201 -25.40 -14.07 6.01
CA ARG A 201 -25.89 -15.45 5.81
C ARG A 201 -26.55 -16.03 7.06
N ASP A 202 -26.46 -15.34 8.18
CA ASP A 202 -26.99 -15.77 9.46
C ASP A 202 -28.45 -15.33 9.61
N ASP A 203 -29.32 -16.29 9.93
CA ASP A 203 -30.75 -16.09 10.20
C ASP A 203 -31.02 -15.80 11.69
N CYS A 204 -30.05 -16.05 12.57
CA CYS A 204 -30.14 -15.97 14.03
C CYS A 204 -29.14 -14.99 14.64
N LEU A 205 -29.09 -13.79 14.07
CA LEU A 205 -28.18 -12.72 14.48
C LEU A 205 -28.18 -12.45 15.99
N ASN A 206 -26.97 -12.38 16.56
CA ASN A 206 -26.67 -12.00 17.95
C ASN A 206 -27.00 -13.09 18.98
N ASP A 207 -26.85 -14.35 18.62
CA ASP A 207 -26.92 -15.44 19.59
C ASP A 207 -25.85 -15.28 20.68
N SER A 208 -26.19 -15.67 21.90
CA SER A 208 -25.22 -15.65 23.00
C SER A 208 -24.21 -16.79 22.88
N PRO A 209 -23.02 -16.68 23.51
CA PRO A 209 -22.05 -17.78 23.55
C PRO A 209 -22.60 -19.11 24.12
N VAL A 210 -23.69 -19.06 24.90
CA VAL A 210 -24.35 -20.26 25.43
C VAL A 210 -25.22 -20.93 24.35
N GLU A 211 -25.88 -20.14 23.52
CA GLU A 211 -26.78 -20.60 22.45
C GLU A 211 -26.00 -21.32 21.35
N ILE A 212 -24.89 -20.73 20.92
CA ILE A 212 -23.98 -21.32 19.93
C ILE A 212 -23.05 -22.38 20.53
N GLY A 213 -23.05 -22.56 21.86
CA GLY A 213 -22.08 -23.38 22.58
C GLY A 213 -22.14 -24.88 22.27
N LYS A 214 -23.26 -25.38 21.73
CA LYS A 214 -23.38 -26.75 21.18
C LYS A 214 -23.35 -26.79 19.64
N GLY A 215 -22.97 -25.68 19.01
CA GLY A 215 -22.88 -25.50 17.57
C GLY A 215 -24.15 -24.92 16.96
N VAL A 216 -23.99 -24.45 15.73
CA VAL A 216 -25.05 -23.85 14.90
C VAL A 216 -25.25 -24.64 13.62
N ASN A 217 -26.34 -24.38 12.92
CA ASN A 217 -26.58 -24.92 11.58
C ASN A 217 -25.90 -24.04 10.49
N SER A 218 -26.14 -24.33 9.21
CA SER A 218 -25.51 -23.59 8.09
C SER A 218 -26.04 -22.16 7.89
N ARG A 219 -27.03 -21.76 8.68
CA ARG A 219 -27.69 -20.45 8.70
C ARG A 219 -27.51 -19.76 10.07
N GLY A 220 -26.54 -20.20 10.86
CA GLY A 220 -26.15 -19.62 12.14
C GLY A 220 -27.10 -19.86 13.32
N CYS A 221 -28.24 -20.51 13.09
CA CYS A 221 -29.16 -20.79 14.18
C CYS A 221 -28.70 -21.94 15.09
N PRO A 222 -29.04 -21.91 16.40
CA PRO A 222 -28.63 -22.93 17.35
C PRO A 222 -29.10 -24.30 16.90
N ARG A 223 -28.17 -25.26 16.91
CA ARG A 223 -28.41 -26.60 16.41
C ARG A 223 -29.49 -27.30 17.22
N ASP A 224 -30.39 -27.98 16.53
CA ASP A 224 -31.36 -28.94 17.05
C ASP A 224 -31.07 -30.27 16.32
N THR A 225 -30.40 -31.19 17.01
CA THR A 225 -29.83 -32.40 16.40
C THR A 225 -30.88 -33.46 16.12
N ASP A 226 -31.92 -33.56 16.94
CA ASP A 226 -32.99 -34.54 16.78
C ASP A 226 -34.29 -33.97 16.20
N GLU A 227 -34.34 -32.65 15.97
CA GLU A 227 -35.43 -31.92 15.33
C GLU A 227 -36.74 -31.98 16.13
N ASP A 228 -36.63 -31.97 17.47
CA ASP A 228 -37.78 -32.01 18.38
C ASP A 228 -38.36 -30.61 18.71
N GLY A 229 -37.70 -29.55 18.23
CA GLY A 229 -38.05 -28.16 18.45
C GLY A 229 -37.33 -27.51 19.63
N VAL A 230 -36.46 -28.24 20.34
CA VAL A 230 -35.61 -27.75 21.42
C VAL A 230 -34.16 -27.78 20.95
N SER A 231 -33.52 -26.62 20.85
CA SER A 231 -32.10 -26.55 20.51
C SER A 231 -31.23 -27.32 21.52
N ASP A 232 -30.18 -27.97 21.01
CA ASP A 232 -29.27 -28.84 21.74
C ASP A 232 -28.78 -28.22 23.05
N TYR A 233 -28.45 -26.92 23.05
CA TYR A 233 -27.89 -26.25 24.23
C TYR A 233 -28.85 -26.20 25.43
N LYS A 234 -30.15 -26.32 25.18
CA LYS A 234 -31.23 -26.41 26.18
C LYS A 234 -31.75 -27.84 26.36
N ASP A 235 -31.58 -28.69 25.35
CA ASP A 235 -32.16 -30.02 25.34
C ASP A 235 -31.39 -31.02 26.22
N VAL A 236 -32.13 -31.66 27.13
CA VAL A 236 -31.66 -32.72 28.02
C VAL A 236 -31.51 -34.05 27.27
N CYS A 237 -32.31 -34.26 26.23
CA CYS A 237 -32.46 -35.50 25.47
C CYS A 237 -32.23 -35.33 23.94
N PHE A 238 -31.32 -34.43 23.53
CA PHE A 238 -30.92 -34.03 22.15
C PHE A 238 -30.54 -35.09 21.09
N LYS A 239 -30.83 -36.38 21.34
CA LYS A 239 -30.57 -37.50 20.44
C LYS A 239 -31.75 -38.48 20.42
N ASN A 240 -32.97 -37.99 20.62
CA ASN A 240 -34.15 -38.81 20.46
C ASN A 240 -34.24 -39.34 19.04
N ARG A 241 -34.94 -40.48 18.88
CA ARG A 241 -35.28 -40.97 17.55
C ARG A 241 -36.57 -40.31 17.07
N PRO A 242 -36.77 -40.14 15.75
CA PRO A 242 -37.99 -39.55 15.21
C PRO A 242 -39.29 -40.24 15.68
N ASN A 243 -39.25 -41.56 15.91
CA ASN A 243 -40.40 -42.30 16.42
C ASN A 243 -40.70 -41.99 17.90
N GLU A 244 -39.72 -41.56 18.68
CA GLU A 244 -39.89 -41.15 20.08
C GLU A 244 -40.47 -39.73 20.14
N ILE A 245 -39.91 -38.82 19.33
CA ILE A 245 -40.40 -37.44 19.16
C ILE A 245 -41.86 -37.43 18.73
N SER A 246 -42.25 -38.32 17.80
CA SER A 246 -43.65 -38.45 17.35
C SER A 246 -44.66 -38.81 18.46
N LYS A 247 -44.19 -39.24 19.64
CA LYS A 247 -45.01 -39.52 20.83
C LYS A 247 -45.13 -38.32 21.78
N GLY A 248 -44.43 -37.23 21.49
CA GLY A 248 -44.39 -36.02 22.29
C GLY A 248 -43.19 -35.99 23.23
N VAL A 249 -42.63 -34.78 23.37
CA VAL A 249 -41.53 -34.44 24.28
C VAL A 249 -41.95 -33.30 25.20
N HIS A 250 -41.29 -33.16 26.34
CA HIS A 250 -41.50 -32.04 27.24
C HIS A 250 -40.99 -30.74 26.60
N GLN A 251 -41.85 -29.73 26.49
CA GLN A 251 -41.52 -28.41 25.93
C GLN A 251 -41.06 -27.38 26.99
N GLN A 252 -40.97 -27.79 28.25
CA GLN A 252 -40.55 -26.95 29.37
C GLN A 252 -40.12 -27.79 30.58
N GLY A 253 -39.41 -27.16 31.52
CA GLY A 253 -39.02 -27.76 32.79
C GLY A 253 -37.72 -28.56 32.73
N LEU A 254 -37.46 -29.36 33.76
CA LEU A 254 -36.18 -30.06 33.94
C LEU A 254 -35.94 -31.24 32.97
N ARG A 255 -36.98 -31.64 32.22
CA ARG A 255 -36.93 -32.73 31.24
C ARG A 255 -37.13 -32.21 29.82
N LEU A 256 -36.89 -30.92 29.58
CA LEU A 256 -37.02 -30.27 28.27
C LEU A 256 -36.34 -31.11 27.17
N GLY A 257 -37.10 -31.42 26.13
CA GLY A 257 -36.75 -32.28 24.98
C GLY A 257 -36.76 -33.80 25.25
N CYS A 258 -37.01 -34.24 26.47
CA CYS A 258 -37.17 -35.68 26.75
C CYS A 258 -38.59 -36.18 26.42
N PRO A 259 -38.76 -37.45 26.01
CA PRO A 259 -40.07 -38.06 25.82
C PRO A 259 -40.95 -37.92 27.05
N MET A 260 -42.25 -37.73 26.84
CA MET A 260 -43.23 -37.55 27.92
C MET A 260 -43.20 -38.74 28.89
N ASP A 261 -43.08 -38.45 30.18
CA ASP A 261 -43.20 -39.40 31.30
C ASP A 261 -44.06 -38.72 32.38
N LYS A 262 -45.34 -39.08 32.40
CA LYS A 262 -46.38 -38.37 33.13
C LYS A 262 -46.26 -38.54 34.64
N ASP A 263 -45.92 -39.73 35.11
CA ASP A 263 -45.80 -40.03 36.54
C ASP A 263 -44.36 -39.89 37.08
N ASN A 264 -43.40 -39.65 36.18
CA ASN A 264 -41.97 -39.44 36.43
C ASN A 264 -41.28 -40.66 37.04
N ASP A 265 -41.68 -41.87 36.65
CA ASP A 265 -41.07 -43.11 37.12
C ASP A 265 -39.76 -43.48 36.38
N GLY A 266 -39.45 -42.78 35.28
CA GLY A 266 -38.27 -42.98 34.45
C GLY A 266 -38.52 -43.81 33.18
N VAL A 267 -39.74 -44.30 32.97
CA VAL A 267 -40.19 -44.99 31.76
C VAL A 267 -41.11 -44.06 30.97
N PRO A 268 -40.77 -43.68 29.72
CA PRO A 268 -41.64 -42.83 28.92
C PRO A 268 -43.03 -43.44 28.67
N ASP A 269 -44.06 -42.60 28.62
CA ASP A 269 -45.48 -42.97 28.47
C ASP A 269 -45.72 -43.95 27.30
N TYR A 270 -44.95 -43.84 26.21
CA TYR A 270 -45.09 -44.71 25.03
C TYR A 270 -44.52 -46.13 25.22
N ARG A 271 -43.77 -46.37 26.30
CA ARG A 271 -43.20 -47.68 26.70
C ARG A 271 -43.72 -48.14 28.05
N ASP A 272 -44.44 -47.28 28.76
CA ASP A 272 -44.94 -47.54 30.10
C ASP A 272 -46.27 -48.30 30.04
N SER A 273 -46.30 -49.46 30.71
CA SER A 273 -47.51 -50.28 30.88
C SER A 273 -48.38 -49.80 32.05
N CYS A 274 -47.84 -48.93 32.91
CA CYS A 274 -48.43 -48.39 34.13
C CYS A 274 -48.25 -46.84 34.26
N PRO A 275 -48.65 -46.01 33.26
CA PRO A 275 -48.28 -44.58 33.12
C PRO A 275 -48.89 -43.57 34.11
N ASN A 276 -49.44 -44.05 35.24
CA ASN A 276 -50.07 -43.21 36.25
C ASN A 276 -49.83 -43.73 37.67
N ASN A 277 -48.64 -44.30 37.92
CA ASN A 277 -48.26 -44.75 39.25
C ASN A 277 -48.31 -43.60 40.25
N ARG A 278 -48.67 -43.92 41.49
CA ARG A 278 -48.59 -42.97 42.59
C ARG A 278 -47.15 -42.85 43.03
N ARG A 279 -46.77 -41.66 43.50
CA ARG A 279 -45.40 -41.37 43.97
C ARG A 279 -44.86 -42.35 45.02
N PHE A 280 -45.72 -42.96 45.83
CA PHE A 280 -45.29 -43.97 46.81
C PHE A 280 -44.97 -45.33 46.18
N GLU A 281 -45.56 -45.66 45.04
CA GLU A 281 -45.32 -46.90 44.28
C GLU A 281 -43.97 -46.78 43.56
N ILE A 282 -43.74 -45.65 42.88
CA ILE A 282 -42.46 -45.33 42.23
C ILE A 282 -41.29 -45.39 43.22
N ARG A 283 -41.48 -44.87 44.45
CA ARG A 283 -40.45 -44.92 45.50
C ARG A 283 -40.05 -46.33 45.95
N LYS A 284 -40.92 -47.32 45.75
CA LYS A 284 -40.60 -48.73 46.05
C LYS A 284 -39.84 -49.40 44.89
N GLY A 285 -39.77 -48.74 43.73
CA GLY A 285 -39.17 -49.24 42.50
C GLY A 285 -40.21 -49.67 41.49
N VAL A 286 -39.92 -49.44 40.21
CA VAL A 286 -40.70 -49.91 39.05
C VAL A 286 -39.87 -50.87 38.20
N ASP A 287 -40.53 -51.79 37.50
CA ASP A 287 -39.89 -52.69 36.54
C ASP A 287 -39.53 -51.95 35.23
N SER A 288 -38.91 -52.64 34.28
CA SER A 288 -38.50 -52.04 32.99
C SER A 288 -39.66 -51.61 32.08
N ARG A 289 -40.91 -51.90 32.48
CA ARG A 289 -42.14 -51.49 31.81
C ARG A 289 -42.91 -50.44 32.61
N GLY A 290 -42.30 -49.85 33.65
CA GLY A 290 -42.89 -48.82 34.50
C GLY A 290 -43.89 -49.34 35.53
N CYS A 291 -44.00 -50.65 35.73
CA CYS A 291 -44.98 -51.19 36.69
C CYS A 291 -44.36 -51.39 38.09
N PRO A 292 -45.06 -51.09 39.20
CA PRO A 292 -44.51 -51.20 40.54
C PRO A 292 -44.02 -52.61 40.87
N ILE A 293 -42.81 -52.69 41.42
CA ILE A 293 -42.24 -53.95 41.93
C ILE A 293 -42.92 -54.21 43.28
N VAL A 294 -43.74 -55.26 43.33
CA VAL A 294 -44.54 -55.65 44.50
C VAL A 294 -43.68 -56.34 45.55
#